data_AF-A0A2U2P921-F1
#
_entry.id   AF-A0A2U2P921-F1
#
_cell.length_a   1.000
_cell.length_b   1.000
_cell.length_c   1.000
_cell.angle_alpha   90.00
_cell.angle_beta   90.00
_cell.angle_gamma   90.00
#
_symmetry.space_group_name_H-M   'P 1'
#
loop_
_entity.id
_entity.type
_entity.pdbx_description
1 polymer ?
#
loop_
_entity_poly.entity_id
_entity_poly.type
_entity_poly.pdbx_seq_one_letter_code
_entity_poly.pdbx_strand_id
1 'polypeptide(L)'
;MKKIITIIGFLALSPLVCVFSQSVFPTDGSNVGIGTTNPTTGLQLGEQGNAISGKQILIPGLYNFEQLRLGQIGNGNMAMEFVNHTGVHTSY
;
A
#
# COMPACT_ATOMS: atom_id res chain seq x y z
N MET A 1 -32.69 33.38 -7.59
CA MET A 1 -32.24 32.68 -8.82
C MET A 1 -30.72 32.47 -8.84
N LYS A 2 -29.88 33.51 -8.69
CA LYS A 2 -28.40 33.38 -8.71
C LYS A 2 -27.82 32.42 -7.64
N LYS A 3 -28.36 32.46 -6.41
CA LYS A 3 -27.91 31.58 -5.30
C LYS A 3 -28.20 30.08 -5.52
N ILE A 4 -29.28 29.76 -6.24
CA ILE A 4 -29.68 28.38 -6.56
C ILE A 4 -28.76 27.79 -7.64
N ILE A 5 -28.37 28.60 -8.62
CA ILE A 5 -27.43 28.20 -9.69
C ILE A 5 -26.03 27.92 -9.12
N THR A 6 -25.58 28.69 -8.13
CA THR A 6 -24.29 28.47 -7.45
C THR A 6 -24.25 27.17 -6.64
N ILE A 7 -25.36 26.79 -5.99
CA ILE A 7 -25.43 25.53 -5.20
C ILE A 7 -25.43 24.30 -6.11
N ILE A 8 -26.13 24.33 -7.24
CA ILE A 8 -26.14 23.22 -8.22
C ILE A 8 -24.75 23.06 -8.87
N GLY A 9 -24.06 24.18 -9.17
CA GLY A 9 -22.69 24.14 -9.69
C GLY A 9 -21.66 23.58 -8.70
N PHE A 10 -21.84 23.81 -7.39
CA PHE A 10 -20.95 23.29 -6.35
C PHE A 10 -21.17 21.79 -6.08
N LEU A 11 -22.42 21.30 -6.21
CA LEU A 11 -22.75 19.88 -6.02
C LEU A 11 -22.31 19.00 -7.21
N ALA A 12 -22.19 19.57 -8.41
CA ALA A 12 -21.70 18.87 -9.60
C ALA A 12 -20.15 18.81 -9.68
N LEU A 13 -19.43 19.57 -8.85
CA LEU A 13 -17.97 19.70 -8.88
C LEU A 13 -17.28 19.27 -7.56
N SER A 14 -17.98 18.57 -6.68
CA SER A 14 -17.32 17.82 -5.60
C SER A 14 -17.23 16.36 -6.03
N PRO A 15 -16.04 15.79 -6.35
CA PRO A 15 -15.94 14.35 -6.38
C PRO A 15 -16.24 13.90 -4.95
N LEU A 16 -17.34 13.18 -4.80
CA LEU A 16 -17.65 12.42 -3.61
C LEU A 16 -16.60 11.32 -3.53
N VAL A 17 -15.40 11.67 -3.03
CA VAL A 17 -14.36 10.70 -2.75
C VAL A 17 -14.74 10.05 -1.44
N CYS A 18 -15.72 9.15 -1.50
CA CYS A 18 -15.84 8.13 -0.48
C CYS A 18 -14.57 7.30 -0.61
N VAL A 19 -13.59 7.55 0.25
CA VAL A 19 -12.45 6.64 0.43
C VAL A 19 -13.04 5.42 1.11
N PHE A 20 -13.60 4.51 0.33
CA PHE A 20 -13.80 3.16 0.80
C PHE A 20 -12.43 2.63 1.19
N SER A 21 -12.30 2.05 2.37
CA SER A 21 -11.18 1.15 2.62
C SER A 21 -11.13 0.17 1.45
N GLN A 22 -9.97 0.08 0.78
CA GLN A 22 -9.77 -0.80 -0.37
C GLN A 22 -9.82 -2.25 0.11
N SER A 23 -11.03 -2.78 0.32
CA SER A 23 -11.28 -4.19 0.57
C SER A 23 -11.96 -4.88 -0.62
N VAL A 24 -12.27 -4.12 -1.68
CA VAL A 24 -12.75 -4.69 -2.94
C VAL A 24 -11.54 -5.14 -3.74
N PHE A 25 -11.31 -6.45 -3.72
CA PHE A 25 -10.41 -7.11 -4.67
C PHE A 25 -11.05 -7.10 -6.07
N PRO A 26 -10.24 -7.05 -7.14
CA PRO A 26 -10.77 -7.11 -8.49
C PRO A 26 -11.55 -8.41 -8.71
N THR A 27 -12.82 -8.32 -9.09
CA THR A 27 -13.70 -9.48 -9.38
C THR A 27 -13.68 -9.89 -10.85
N ASP A 28 -13.04 -9.08 -11.68
CA ASP A 28 -12.86 -9.24 -13.12
C ASP A 28 -11.62 -10.07 -13.49
N GLY A 29 -10.89 -10.58 -12.50
CA GLY A 29 -9.64 -11.31 -12.70
C GLY A 29 -8.43 -10.41 -12.89
N SER A 30 -8.55 -9.09 -12.68
CA SER A 30 -7.42 -8.17 -12.71
C SER A 30 -6.44 -8.40 -11.54
N ASN A 31 -5.20 -7.97 -11.72
CA ASN A 31 -4.15 -8.07 -10.72
C ASN A 31 -4.34 -7.07 -9.55
N VAL A 32 -3.76 -7.38 -8.39
CA VAL A 32 -3.78 -6.52 -7.19
C VAL A 32 -2.48 -5.73 -7.09
N GLY A 33 -2.57 -4.41 -7.22
CA GLY A 33 -1.44 -3.49 -7.04
C GLY A 33 -1.57 -2.69 -5.74
N ILE A 34 -0.51 -2.66 -4.93
CA ILE A 34 -0.41 -1.77 -3.76
C ILE A 34 0.64 -0.70 -4.05
N GLY A 35 0.20 0.55 -4.23
CA GLY A 35 1.10 1.65 -4.62
C GLY A 35 1.60 1.55 -6.07
N THR A 36 0.84 0.86 -6.93
CA THR A 36 0.99 0.87 -8.39
C THR A 36 -0.38 0.84 -9.06
N THR A 37 -0.50 1.48 -10.22
CA THR A 37 -1.75 1.51 -11.00
C THR A 37 -1.79 0.48 -12.14
N ASN A 38 -0.64 -0.10 -12.51
CA ASN A 38 -0.52 -1.07 -13.60
C ASN A 38 0.28 -2.31 -13.15
N PRO A 39 -0.26 -3.11 -12.22
CA PRO A 39 0.41 -4.32 -11.75
C PRO A 39 0.63 -5.35 -12.88
N THR A 40 1.88 -5.76 -13.06
CA THR A 40 2.32 -6.71 -14.10
C THR A 40 2.23 -8.18 -13.67
N THR A 41 1.99 -8.41 -12.38
CA THR A 41 1.87 -9.73 -11.74
C THR A 41 0.64 -9.72 -10.82
N GLY A 42 0.07 -10.90 -10.54
CA GLY A 42 -1.16 -11.10 -9.75
C GLY A 42 -1.21 -10.33 -8.44
N LEU A 43 -0.07 -10.20 -7.76
CA LEU A 43 0.14 -9.28 -6.65
C LEU A 43 1.44 -8.50 -6.88
N GLN A 44 1.38 -7.16 -6.80
CA GLN A 44 2.53 -6.29 -6.94
C GLN A 44 2.53 -5.19 -5.87
N LEU A 45 3.69 -4.97 -5.24
CA LEU A 45 3.92 -3.85 -4.33
C LEU A 45 4.83 -2.83 -5.01
N GLY A 46 4.32 -1.63 -5.27
CA GLY A 46 5.05 -0.55 -5.95
C GLY A 46 5.17 -0.71 -7.46
N GLU A 47 5.75 0.29 -8.12
CA GLU A 47 6.00 0.32 -9.57
C GLU A 47 7.23 -0.51 -9.96
N GLN A 48 7.13 -1.24 -11.07
CA GLN A 48 8.25 -1.95 -11.66
C GLN A 48 9.28 -0.95 -12.23
N GLY A 49 10.57 -1.15 -11.93
CA GLY A 49 11.66 -0.35 -12.52
C GLY A 49 11.94 1.00 -11.84
N ASN A 50 11.18 1.39 -10.83
CA ASN A 50 11.55 2.49 -9.95
C ASN A 50 12.33 1.96 -8.74
N ALA A 51 13.39 2.66 -8.35
CA ALA A 51 14.08 2.42 -7.10
C ALA A 51 13.18 2.78 -5.92
N ILE A 52 12.32 1.86 -5.48
CA ILE A 52 11.39 2.14 -4.39
C ILE A 52 11.92 1.56 -3.09
N SER A 53 12.46 2.44 -2.25
CA SER A 53 12.82 2.09 -0.88
C SER A 53 11.57 1.69 -0.09
N GLY A 54 11.60 0.53 0.56
CA GLY A 54 10.61 0.15 1.58
C GLY A 54 9.30 -0.47 1.09
N LYS A 55 9.26 -1.09 -0.09
CA LYS A 55 8.13 -1.94 -0.50
C LYS A 55 8.39 -3.37 -0.03
N GLN A 56 7.76 -3.73 1.09
CA GLN A 56 7.93 -5.03 1.73
C GLN A 56 6.58 -5.59 2.17
N ILE A 57 6.44 -6.90 2.08
CA ILE A 57 5.41 -7.64 2.80
C ILE A 57 5.95 -7.85 4.21
N LEU A 58 5.27 -7.24 5.19
CA LEU A 58 5.59 -7.31 6.60
C LEU A 58 4.61 -8.26 7.29
N ILE A 59 5.13 -9.31 7.93
CA ILE A 59 4.37 -10.13 8.88
C ILE A 59 4.83 -9.73 10.28
N PRO A 60 4.01 -9.00 11.07
CA PRO A 60 4.37 -8.63 12.43
C PRO A 60 4.32 -9.87 13.34
N GLY A 61 5.24 -9.95 14.29
CA GLY A 61 5.26 -10.98 15.32
C GLY A 61 5.06 -10.43 16.73
N LEU A 62 5.11 -11.33 17.71
CA LEU A 62 5.10 -11.05 19.14
C LEU A 62 6.11 -12.00 19.81
N TYR A 63 6.91 -11.47 20.74
CA TYR A 63 7.96 -12.15 21.50
C TYR A 63 9.26 -12.47 20.73
N ASN A 64 9.35 -13.57 19.97
CA ASN A 64 10.65 -14.11 19.52
C ASN A 64 11.08 -13.60 18.13
N PHE A 65 10.13 -13.12 17.33
CA PHE A 65 10.37 -12.45 16.05
C PHE A 65 9.57 -11.16 16.09
N GLU A 66 10.21 -10.01 15.89
CA GLU A 66 9.49 -8.73 15.78
C GLU A 66 8.75 -8.68 14.45
N GLN A 67 9.43 -9.10 13.38
CA GLN A 67 8.88 -9.06 12.03
C GLN A 67 9.63 -9.99 11.07
N LEU A 68 8.87 -10.54 10.12
CA LEU A 68 9.39 -11.05 8.85
C LEU A 68 9.10 -10.01 7.77
N ARG A 69 10.15 -9.56 7.06
CA ARG A 69 10.02 -8.63 5.93
C ARG A 69 10.53 -9.30 4.66
N LEU A 70 9.68 -9.34 3.64
CA LEU A 70 10.02 -9.82 2.30
C LEU A 70 9.89 -8.67 1.31
N GLY A 71 10.98 -8.27 0.66
CA GLY A 71 10.90 -7.21 -0.34
C GLY A 71 12.22 -6.54 -0.62
N GLN A 72 12.17 -5.39 -1.27
CA GLN A 72 13.36 -4.62 -1.61
C GLN A 72 13.84 -3.82 -0.39
N ILE A 73 15.08 -4.05 0.02
CA ILE A 73 15.77 -3.25 1.05
C ILE A 73 16.71 -2.28 0.34
N GLY A 74 16.46 -0.98 0.50
CA GLY A 74 17.24 0.08 -0.14
C GLY A 74 17.13 0.07 -1.67
N ASN A 75 18.22 0.41 -2.35
CA ASN A 75 18.25 0.59 -3.80
C ASN A 75 18.57 -0.70 -4.56
N GLY A 76 17.73 -1.72 -4.44
CA GLY A 76 17.66 -2.81 -5.43
C GLY A 76 17.91 -4.23 -4.93
N ASN A 77 18.29 -4.43 -3.66
CA ASN A 77 18.46 -5.79 -3.16
C ASN A 77 17.12 -6.32 -2.61
N MET A 78 16.60 -7.37 -3.24
CA MET A 78 15.54 -8.18 -2.64
C MET A 78 16.13 -8.96 -1.46
N ALA A 79 15.49 -8.86 -0.30
CA ALA A 79 15.91 -9.56 0.89
C ALA A 79 14.71 -10.12 1.66
N MET A 80 14.99 -11.21 2.37
CA MET A 80 14.15 -11.73 3.44
C MET A 80 14.86 -11.42 4.74
N GLU A 81 14.30 -10.52 5.52
CA GLU A 81 14.83 -10.10 6.81
C GLU A 81 13.96 -10.69 7.93
N PHE A 82 14.61 -11.40 8.85
CA PHE A 82 14.02 -11.80 10.12
C PHE A 82 14.58 -10.87 11.17
N VAL A 83 13.72 -10.04 11.74
CA VAL A 83 14.12 -9.14 12.83
C VAL A 83 13.76 -9.83 14.13
N ASN A 84 14.78 -10.04 14.97
CA ASN A 84 14.60 -10.64 16.29
C ASN A 84 14.50 -9.56 17.36
N HIS A 85 13.80 -9.88 18.44
CA HIS A 85 13.53 -8.96 19.53
C HIS A 85 14.30 -9.40 20.77
N THR A 86 15.13 -8.54 21.36
CA THR A 86 15.83 -8.84 22.64
C THR A 86 15.17 -8.19 23.85
N GLY A 87 14.19 -7.30 23.65
CA GLY A 87 13.52 -6.57 24.72
C GLY A 87 12.61 -5.49 24.17
N VAL A 88 11.67 -4.98 24.97
CA VAL A 88 10.52 -4.12 24.56
C VAL A 88 10.86 -2.96 23.61
N HIS A 89 12.11 -2.50 23.57
CA HIS A 89 12.57 -1.38 22.73
C HIS A 89 13.80 -1.70 21.87
N THR A 90 14.22 -2.96 21.75
CA THR A 90 15.48 -3.35 21.10
C THR A 90 15.32 -4.56 20.20
N SER A 91 15.74 -4.39 18.94
CA SER A 91 15.66 -5.39 17.87
C SER A 91 16.92 -5.41 17.01
N TYR A 92 17.19 -6.52 16.33
CA TYR A 92 18.37 -6.73 15.46
C TYR A 92 18.10 -7.70 14.31
#